data_AF-A0A8T8BZN3-F1
#
_entry.id   AF-A0A8T8BZN3-F1
#
_cell.length_a   1.000
_cell.length_b   1.000
_cell.length_c   1.000
_cell.angle_alpha   90.00
_cell.angle_beta   90.00
_cell.angle_gamma   90.00
#
_symmetry.space_group_name_H-M   'P 1'
#
loop_
_entity.id
_entity.type
_entity.pdbx_description
1 polymer ?
#
loop_
_entity_poly.entity_id
_entity_poly.type
_entity_poly.pdbx_seq_one_letter_code
_entity_poly.pdbx_strand_id
1 'polypeptide(L)'
;MEAEQVWKLWRRVLRDERLQAQLFSATDATHWLSGFSESESKILSVYAQQFDRVKWFVENYQFRLVNSFLNALETGAPLSLRALLHINVDLNAQSKAFLRDRQWRDYGPQVYTYCEDVLGFLAEADELQGYPEILDLMRLERESVRLYRGLVDPESLPADNRYQRTSMARLYETRFALSGWLRQKDQLGLTRLPESTEHVLIYLPTLQARHKFTLINAQAARLYNCLEQPQSAAGLFMLINSDSASVPGSADLALLDRLEQLNAIRKPL
;
A
#
# COMPACT_ATOMS: atom_id res chain seq x y z
N MET A 1 -8.41 -25.61 32.30
CA MET A 1 -7.70 -25.43 31.02
C MET A 1 -7.59 -23.93 30.80
N GLU A 2 -6.38 -23.38 30.72
CA GLU A 2 -6.20 -21.93 30.65
C GLU A 2 -6.77 -21.39 29.33
N ALA A 3 -7.73 -20.46 29.42
CA ALA A 3 -8.39 -19.88 28.25
C ALA A 3 -7.40 -19.26 27.25
N GLU A 4 -6.28 -18.74 27.76
CA GLU A 4 -5.18 -18.22 26.95
C GLU A 4 -4.56 -19.29 26.05
N GLN A 5 -4.40 -20.51 26.55
CA GLN A 5 -3.81 -21.60 25.79
C GLN A 5 -4.74 -22.05 24.65
N VAL A 6 -6.04 -22.17 24.94
CA VAL A 6 -7.06 -22.46 23.92
C VAL A 6 -7.04 -21.39 22.83
N TRP A 7 -6.98 -20.12 23.22
CA TRP A 7 -6.90 -18.99 22.28
C TRP A 7 -5.63 -19.00 21.41
N LYS A 8 -4.46 -19.24 22.01
CA LYS A 8 -3.19 -19.35 21.28
C LYS A 8 -3.22 -20.49 20.26
N LEU A 9 -3.72 -21.66 20.67
CA LEU A 9 -3.81 -22.82 19.79
C LEU A 9 -4.84 -22.61 18.68
N TRP A 10 -5.98 -21.99 18.98
CA TRP A 10 -6.97 -21.63 17.96
C TRP A 10 -6.39 -20.70 16.90
N ARG A 11 -5.67 -19.64 17.28
CA ARG A 11 -4.99 -18.75 16.33
C ARG A 11 -3.96 -19.47 15.47
N ARG A 12 -3.28 -20.48 16.02
CA ARG A 12 -2.37 -21.34 15.24
C ARG A 12 -3.16 -22.18 14.23
N VAL A 13 -4.24 -22.84 14.65
CA VAL A 13 -5.12 -23.64 13.77
C VAL A 13 -5.67 -22.79 12.62
N LEU A 14 -6.04 -21.52 12.85
CA LEU A 14 -6.53 -20.64 11.78
C LEU A 14 -5.48 -20.32 10.68
N ARG A 15 -4.19 -20.48 10.96
CA ARG A 15 -3.09 -20.01 10.09
C ARG A 15 -2.20 -21.13 9.54
N ASP A 16 -2.09 -22.24 10.27
CA ASP A 16 -1.18 -23.33 9.94
C ASP A 16 -1.89 -24.36 9.05
N GLU A 17 -1.72 -24.23 7.73
CA GLU A 17 -2.33 -25.15 6.74
C GLU A 17 -1.92 -26.61 6.95
N ARG A 18 -0.72 -26.88 7.49
CA ARG A 18 -0.25 -28.24 7.76
C ARG A 18 -1.00 -28.83 8.95
N LEU A 19 -1.14 -28.05 10.03
CA LEU A 19 -1.95 -28.42 11.18
C LEU A 19 -3.42 -28.62 10.80
N GLN A 20 -3.97 -27.76 9.95
CA GLN A 20 -5.32 -27.90 9.40
C GLN A 20 -5.46 -29.21 8.63
N ALA A 21 -4.53 -29.52 7.71
CA ALA A 21 -4.56 -30.76 6.94
C ALA A 21 -4.50 -32.00 7.85
N GLN A 22 -3.62 -32.00 8.85
CA GLN A 22 -3.54 -33.06 9.85
C GLN A 22 -4.86 -33.21 10.62
N LEU A 23 -5.39 -32.12 11.15
CA LEU A 23 -6.66 -32.08 11.88
C LEU A 23 -7.84 -32.59 11.03
N PHE A 24 -7.89 -32.19 9.74
CA PHE A 24 -8.97 -32.57 8.82
C PHE A 24 -8.86 -33.99 8.29
N SER A 25 -7.66 -34.58 8.34
CA SER A 25 -7.40 -35.98 7.95
C SER A 25 -7.46 -36.97 9.11
N ALA A 26 -7.53 -36.48 10.36
CA ALA A 26 -7.50 -37.29 11.56
C ALA A 26 -8.82 -38.06 11.75
N THR A 27 -8.91 -39.24 11.15
CA THR A 27 -9.93 -40.25 11.43
C THR A 27 -9.40 -41.17 12.52
N ASP A 28 -9.80 -40.92 13.77
CA ASP A 28 -9.49 -41.71 14.99
C ASP A 28 -8.00 -41.91 15.35
N ALA A 29 -7.06 -41.51 14.51
CA ALA A 29 -5.63 -41.59 14.78
C ALA A 29 -5.17 -40.45 15.69
N THR A 30 -4.50 -40.78 16.80
CA THR A 30 -3.88 -39.81 17.72
C THR A 30 -2.40 -39.57 17.44
N HIS A 31 -1.80 -40.32 16.50
CA HIS A 31 -0.36 -40.26 16.21
C HIS A 31 0.12 -38.86 15.76
N TRP A 32 -0.73 -38.09 15.07
CA TRP A 32 -0.41 -36.72 14.65
C TRP A 32 -0.27 -35.73 15.83
N LEU A 33 -0.70 -36.11 17.03
CA LEU A 33 -0.56 -35.32 18.26
C LEU A 33 0.81 -35.51 18.95
N SER A 34 1.64 -36.45 18.50
CA SER A 34 2.91 -36.82 19.16
C SER A 34 3.93 -35.68 19.31
N GLY A 35 3.80 -34.60 18.54
CA GLY A 35 4.65 -33.40 18.63
C GLY A 35 4.09 -32.27 19.51
N PHE A 36 2.94 -32.45 20.15
CA PHE A 36 2.28 -31.41 20.95
C PHE A 36 2.35 -31.70 22.44
N SER A 37 2.34 -30.64 23.26
CA SER A 37 2.24 -30.81 24.72
C SER A 37 0.93 -31.51 25.11
N GLU A 38 0.88 -32.11 26.30
CA GLU A 38 -0.32 -32.84 26.76
C GLU A 38 -1.58 -31.96 26.75
N SER A 39 -1.43 -30.69 27.13
CA SER A 39 -2.52 -29.71 27.17
C SER A 39 -2.96 -29.27 25.77
N GLU A 40 -2.04 -29.08 24.82
CA GLU A 40 -2.38 -28.81 23.42
C GLU A 40 -3.06 -30.02 22.77
N SER A 41 -2.54 -31.22 23.03
CA SER A 41 -3.10 -32.49 22.53
C SER A 41 -4.55 -32.69 22.98
N LYS A 42 -4.87 -32.36 24.24
CA LYS A 42 -6.25 -32.36 24.75
C LYS A 42 -7.15 -31.39 23.98
N ILE A 43 -6.70 -30.17 23.72
CA ILE A 43 -7.48 -29.15 22.98
C ILE A 43 -7.69 -29.60 21.52
N LEU A 44 -6.63 -30.04 20.85
CA LEU A 44 -6.67 -30.50 19.46
C LEU A 44 -7.56 -31.73 19.30
N SER A 45 -7.59 -32.65 20.28
CA SER A 45 -8.50 -33.79 20.28
C SER A 45 -9.97 -33.34 20.32
N VAL A 46 -10.29 -32.32 21.13
CA VAL A 46 -11.65 -31.73 21.17
C VAL A 46 -12.00 -31.07 19.84
N TYR A 47 -11.06 -30.38 19.19
CA TYR A 47 -11.28 -29.82 17.86
C TYR A 47 -11.50 -30.89 16.80
N ALA A 48 -10.76 -32.00 16.86
CA ALA A 48 -10.94 -33.13 15.94
C ALA A 48 -12.33 -33.80 16.13
N GLN A 49 -12.83 -33.91 17.36
CA GLN A 49 -14.19 -34.41 17.63
C GLN A 49 -15.29 -33.49 17.08
N GLN A 50 -15.01 -32.21 16.86
CA GLN A 50 -15.93 -31.21 16.31
C GLN A 50 -15.51 -30.77 14.90
N PHE A 51 -14.96 -31.69 14.10
CA PHE A 51 -14.25 -31.36 12.86
C PHE A 51 -15.08 -30.49 11.90
N ASP A 52 -16.35 -30.81 11.65
CA ASP A 52 -17.21 -30.06 10.70
C ASP A 52 -17.28 -28.58 11.08
N ARG A 53 -17.47 -28.32 12.37
CA ARG A 53 -17.57 -26.96 12.91
C ARG A 53 -16.25 -26.23 12.82
N VAL A 54 -15.15 -26.89 13.19
CA VAL A 54 -13.80 -26.30 13.15
C VAL A 54 -13.40 -25.99 11.72
N LYS A 55 -13.61 -26.93 10.80
CA LYS A 55 -13.35 -26.77 9.37
C LYS A 55 -14.11 -25.58 8.80
N TRP A 56 -15.42 -25.49 9.05
CA TRP A 56 -16.23 -24.36 8.61
C TRP A 56 -15.70 -23.02 9.13
N PHE A 57 -15.30 -22.93 10.41
CA PHE A 57 -14.72 -21.70 10.96
C PHE A 57 -13.39 -21.31 10.30
N VAL A 58 -12.50 -22.28 10.06
CA VAL A 58 -11.22 -22.05 9.37
C VAL A 58 -11.46 -21.55 7.95
N GLU A 59 -12.31 -22.24 7.19
CA GLU A 59 -12.62 -21.88 5.80
C GLU A 59 -13.25 -20.49 5.69
N ASN A 60 -14.19 -20.14 6.58
CA ASN A 60 -14.79 -18.80 6.62
C ASN A 60 -13.77 -17.72 6.98
N TYR A 61 -12.87 -18.00 7.91
CA TYR A 61 -11.81 -17.07 8.29
C TYR A 61 -10.85 -16.82 7.12
N GLN A 62 -10.40 -17.88 6.46
CA GLN A 62 -9.51 -17.78 5.30
C GLN A 62 -10.19 -17.09 4.12
N PHE A 63 -11.46 -17.40 3.84
CA PHE A 63 -12.25 -16.73 2.81
C PHE A 63 -12.32 -15.21 3.04
N ARG A 64 -12.55 -14.77 4.28
CA ARG A 64 -12.52 -13.35 4.63
C ARG A 64 -11.15 -12.71 4.39
N LEU A 65 -10.06 -13.39 4.74
CA LEU A 65 -8.71 -12.87 4.53
C LEU A 65 -8.36 -12.75 3.04
N VAL A 66 -8.78 -13.74 2.24
CA VAL A 66 -8.64 -13.71 0.78
C VAL A 66 -9.38 -12.52 0.19
N ASN A 67 -10.64 -12.31 0.57
CA ASN A 67 -11.41 -11.15 0.10
C ASN A 67 -10.82 -9.81 0.57
N SER A 68 -10.16 -9.79 1.73
CA SER A 68 -9.53 -8.58 2.25
C SER A 68 -8.36 -8.11 1.37
N PHE A 69 -7.73 -9.01 0.62
CA PHE A 69 -6.70 -8.67 -0.38
C PHE A 69 -7.26 -7.80 -1.50
N LEU A 70 -8.38 -8.22 -2.10
CA LEU A 70 -9.06 -7.47 -3.14
C LEU A 70 -9.59 -6.14 -2.60
N ASN A 71 -10.23 -6.16 -1.43
CA ASN A 71 -10.74 -4.93 -0.79
C ASN A 71 -9.61 -3.92 -0.50
N ALA A 72 -8.42 -4.39 -0.13
CA ALA A 72 -7.27 -3.51 0.08
C ALA A 72 -6.84 -2.82 -1.23
N LEU A 73 -6.79 -3.56 -2.35
CA LEU A 73 -6.51 -3.01 -3.67
C LEU A 73 -7.62 -2.07 -4.14
N GLU A 74 -8.89 -2.42 -3.99
CA GLU A 74 -10.03 -1.54 -4.32
C GLU A 74 -9.98 -0.20 -3.56
N THR A 75 -9.54 -0.25 -2.30
CA THR A 75 -9.46 0.92 -1.43
C THR A 75 -8.22 1.78 -1.72
N GLY A 76 -7.04 1.15 -1.83
CA GLY A 76 -5.76 1.84 -1.88
C GLY A 76 -5.13 1.98 -3.27
N ALA A 77 -5.41 1.05 -4.18
CA ALA A 77 -4.81 0.98 -5.51
C ALA A 77 -5.81 0.52 -6.61
N PRO A 78 -6.95 1.23 -6.78
CA PRO A 78 -8.01 0.80 -7.68
C PRO A 78 -7.60 0.79 -9.16
N LEU A 79 -6.64 1.63 -9.59
CA LEU A 79 -6.19 1.65 -10.98
C LEU A 79 -5.33 0.43 -11.29
N SER A 80 -4.45 0.04 -10.35
CA SER A 80 -3.64 -1.17 -10.40
C SER A 80 -4.52 -2.40 -10.42
N LEU A 81 -5.53 -2.47 -9.54
CA LEU A 81 -6.51 -3.56 -9.56
C LEU A 81 -7.14 -3.71 -10.95
N ARG A 82 -7.60 -2.62 -11.54
CA ARG A 82 -8.23 -2.63 -12.85
C ARG A 82 -7.25 -3.08 -13.95
N ALA A 83 -6.01 -2.60 -13.91
CA ALA A 83 -4.98 -3.02 -14.86
C ALA A 83 -4.67 -4.52 -14.74
N LEU A 84 -4.54 -5.04 -13.52
CA LEU A 84 -4.30 -6.46 -13.23
C LEU A 84 -5.46 -7.35 -13.74
N LEU A 85 -6.71 -6.90 -13.54
CA LEU A 85 -7.88 -7.60 -14.06
C LEU A 85 -7.90 -7.64 -15.60
N HIS A 86 -7.53 -6.55 -16.26
CA HIS A 86 -7.50 -6.50 -17.73
C HIS A 86 -6.45 -7.43 -18.35
N ILE A 87 -5.33 -7.67 -17.67
CA ILE A 87 -4.31 -8.65 -18.10
C ILE A 87 -4.58 -10.07 -17.59
N ASN A 88 -5.77 -10.32 -17.01
CA ASN A 88 -6.21 -11.62 -16.50
C ASN A 88 -5.30 -12.25 -15.43
N VAL A 89 -4.70 -11.43 -14.57
CA VAL A 89 -3.98 -11.94 -13.39
C VAL A 89 -4.96 -12.70 -12.49
N ASP A 90 -4.59 -13.91 -12.07
CA ASP A 90 -5.37 -14.69 -11.10
C ASP A 90 -5.18 -14.12 -9.68
N LEU A 91 -5.94 -13.08 -9.37
CA LEU A 91 -5.88 -12.39 -8.09
C LEU A 91 -6.27 -13.29 -6.91
N ASN A 92 -7.04 -14.36 -7.13
CA ASN A 92 -7.35 -15.34 -6.07
C ASN A 92 -6.12 -16.20 -5.75
N ALA A 93 -5.39 -16.64 -6.78
CA ALA A 93 -4.12 -17.34 -6.60
C ALA A 93 -3.09 -16.43 -5.92
N GLN A 94 -2.95 -15.18 -6.39
CA GLN A 94 -2.04 -14.20 -5.79
C GLN A 94 -2.40 -13.89 -4.33
N SER A 95 -3.69 -13.76 -4.02
CA SER A 95 -4.16 -13.54 -2.65
C SER A 95 -3.76 -14.68 -1.71
N LYS A 96 -3.97 -15.94 -2.12
CA LYS A 96 -3.57 -17.11 -1.33
C LYS A 96 -2.05 -17.22 -1.19
N ALA A 97 -1.30 -16.93 -2.26
CA ALA A 97 0.17 -16.93 -2.22
C ALA A 97 0.70 -15.87 -1.24
N PHE A 98 0.17 -14.65 -1.31
CA PHE A 98 0.48 -13.59 -0.36
C PHE A 98 0.15 -13.98 1.08
N LEU A 99 -1.04 -14.53 1.33
CA LEU A 99 -1.44 -14.92 2.68
C LEU A 99 -0.54 -16.02 3.24
N ARG A 100 -0.08 -16.97 2.42
CA ARG A 100 0.90 -17.97 2.84
C ARG A 100 2.26 -17.36 3.17
N ASP A 101 2.77 -16.47 2.32
CA ASP A 101 4.01 -15.72 2.57
C ASP A 101 3.95 -14.96 3.89
N ARG A 102 2.80 -14.33 4.18
CA ARG A 102 2.56 -13.59 5.42
C ARG A 102 2.00 -14.44 6.56
N GLN A 103 2.04 -15.77 6.46
CA GLN A 103 1.57 -16.70 7.49
C GLN A 103 0.13 -16.42 7.99
N TRP A 104 -0.75 -16.13 7.04
CA TRP A 104 -2.16 -15.80 7.26
C TRP A 104 -2.36 -14.66 8.28
N ARG A 105 -1.47 -13.65 8.22
CA ARG A 105 -1.57 -12.45 9.05
C ARG A 105 -2.86 -11.70 8.76
N ASP A 106 -3.58 -11.39 9.84
CA ASP A 106 -4.74 -10.50 9.82
C ASP A 106 -4.28 -9.05 10.05
N TYR A 107 -4.59 -8.19 9.10
CA TYR A 107 -4.25 -6.76 9.17
C TYR A 107 -5.29 -5.95 9.96
N GLY A 108 -6.44 -6.55 10.30
CA GLY A 108 -7.53 -5.88 11.01
C GLY A 108 -7.94 -4.57 10.31
N PRO A 109 -7.94 -3.43 11.01
CA PRO A 109 -8.36 -2.15 10.44
C PRO A 109 -7.29 -1.48 9.54
N GLN A 110 -6.10 -2.04 9.41
CA GLN A 110 -4.96 -1.38 8.75
C GLN A 110 -4.98 -1.58 7.22
N VAL A 111 -6.06 -1.17 6.56
CA VAL A 111 -6.28 -1.42 5.11
C VAL A 111 -5.16 -0.85 4.23
N TYR A 112 -4.64 0.34 4.53
CA TYR A 112 -3.55 0.94 3.76
C TYR A 112 -2.20 0.26 4.00
N THR A 113 -1.92 -0.20 5.22
CA THR A 113 -0.73 -1.04 5.47
C THR A 113 -0.83 -2.34 4.69
N TYR A 114 -2.02 -2.96 4.68
CA TYR A 114 -2.25 -4.17 3.90
C TYR A 114 -2.08 -3.91 2.40
N CYS A 115 -2.68 -2.86 1.85
CA CYS A 115 -2.54 -2.51 0.45
C CYS A 115 -1.07 -2.29 0.05
N GLU A 116 -0.27 -1.63 0.89
CA GLU A 116 1.16 -1.44 0.59
C GLU A 116 1.92 -2.77 0.53
N ASP A 117 1.69 -3.67 1.49
CA ASP A 117 2.33 -4.98 1.52
C ASP A 117 1.91 -5.84 0.31
N VAL A 118 0.63 -5.75 -0.10
CA VAL A 118 0.10 -6.42 -1.29
C VAL A 118 0.75 -5.90 -2.56
N LEU A 119 0.85 -4.57 -2.73
CA LEU A 119 1.52 -3.98 -3.89
C LEU A 119 3.01 -4.35 -3.93
N GLY A 120 3.67 -4.43 -2.77
CA GLY A 120 5.04 -4.90 -2.65
C GLY A 120 5.20 -6.35 -3.11
N PHE A 121 4.33 -7.24 -2.63
CA PHE A 121 4.33 -8.65 -3.02
C PHE A 121 4.05 -8.84 -4.52
N LEU A 122 3.01 -8.18 -5.05
CA LEU A 122 2.66 -8.29 -6.47
C LEU A 122 3.79 -7.77 -7.37
N ALA A 123 4.54 -6.75 -6.96
CA ALA A 123 5.65 -6.23 -7.75
C ALA A 123 6.78 -7.24 -8.00
N GLU A 124 6.87 -8.29 -7.17
CA GLU A 124 7.83 -9.38 -7.29
C GLU A 124 7.28 -10.57 -8.10
N ALA A 125 6.01 -10.53 -8.53
CA ALA A 125 5.40 -11.61 -9.31
C ALA A 125 5.99 -11.68 -10.73
N ASP A 126 6.45 -12.87 -11.12
CA ASP A 126 7.06 -13.13 -12.44
C ASP A 126 6.13 -12.74 -13.60
N GLU A 127 4.83 -12.99 -13.45
CA GLU A 127 3.80 -12.65 -14.45
C GLU A 127 3.70 -11.14 -14.74
N LEU A 128 4.10 -10.28 -13.80
CA LEU A 128 4.07 -8.83 -13.97
C LEU A 128 5.34 -8.26 -14.58
N GLN A 129 6.42 -9.03 -14.67
CA GLN A 129 7.69 -8.55 -15.24
C GLN A 129 7.55 -8.18 -16.73
N GLY A 130 6.58 -8.78 -17.43
CA GLY A 130 6.21 -8.43 -18.81
C GLY A 130 5.39 -7.13 -18.95
N TYR A 131 5.02 -6.49 -17.84
CA TYR A 131 4.13 -5.31 -17.80
C TYR A 131 4.74 -4.18 -16.95
N PRO A 132 5.90 -3.63 -17.35
CA PRO A 132 6.61 -2.60 -16.58
C PRO A 132 5.78 -1.33 -16.35
N GLU A 133 4.83 -1.01 -17.24
CA GLU A 133 3.91 0.13 -17.09
C GLU A 133 2.90 -0.09 -15.95
N ILE A 134 2.45 -1.33 -15.75
CA ILE A 134 1.58 -1.70 -14.63
C ILE A 134 2.37 -1.66 -13.33
N LEU A 135 3.63 -2.12 -13.33
CA LEU A 135 4.51 -2.00 -12.17
C LEU A 135 4.77 -0.53 -11.79
N ASP A 136 4.92 0.35 -12.78
CA ASP A 136 5.07 1.80 -12.55
C ASP A 136 3.79 2.44 -12.00
N LEU A 137 2.62 2.04 -12.51
CA LEU A 137 1.32 2.43 -11.96
C LEU A 137 1.13 1.97 -10.50
N MET A 138 1.53 0.74 -10.19
CA MET A 138 1.47 0.19 -8.83
C MET A 138 2.36 0.99 -7.87
N ARG A 139 3.54 1.43 -8.33
CA ARG A 139 4.43 2.30 -7.53
C ARG A 139 3.80 3.69 -7.33
N LEU A 140 3.16 4.26 -8.35
CA LEU A 140 2.41 5.51 -8.20
C LEU A 140 1.29 5.39 -7.15
N GLU A 141 0.45 4.35 -7.23
CA GLU A 141 -0.62 4.17 -6.24
C GLU A 141 -0.10 3.77 -4.85
N ARG A 142 1.06 3.09 -4.78
CA ARG A 142 1.74 2.86 -3.50
C ARG A 142 2.11 4.17 -2.82
N GLU A 143 2.49 5.21 -3.57
CA GLU A 143 2.72 6.54 -3.02
C GLU A 143 1.41 7.19 -2.52
N SER A 144 0.25 6.95 -3.17
CA SER A 144 -1.05 7.34 -2.62
C SER A 144 -1.40 6.62 -1.31
N VAL A 145 -1.08 5.33 -1.21
CA VAL A 145 -1.25 4.56 0.02
C VAL A 145 -0.37 5.13 1.14
N ARG A 146 0.90 5.41 0.84
CA ARG A 146 1.84 6.03 1.80
C ARG A 146 1.43 7.45 2.19
N LEU A 147 0.77 8.18 1.30
CA LEU A 147 0.18 9.48 1.62
C LEU A 147 -0.85 9.31 2.75
N TYR A 148 -1.82 8.40 2.60
CA TYR A 148 -2.83 8.15 3.64
C TYR A 148 -2.25 7.65 4.96
N ARG A 149 -1.23 6.78 4.90
CA ARG A 149 -0.54 6.28 6.11
C ARG A 149 0.24 7.37 6.84
N GLY A 150 0.74 8.37 6.10
CA GLY A 150 1.56 9.46 6.61
C GLY A 150 0.77 10.72 6.98
N LEU A 151 -0.57 10.68 6.94
CA LEU A 151 -1.36 11.85 7.29
C LEU A 151 -1.17 12.21 8.77
N VAL A 152 -0.87 13.47 8.98
CA VAL A 152 -0.76 14.11 10.29
C VAL A 152 -1.75 15.25 10.32
N ASP A 153 -2.42 15.44 11.45
CA ASP A 153 -3.35 16.55 11.64
C ASP A 153 -2.60 17.89 11.42
N PRO A 154 -2.98 18.67 10.41
CA PRO A 154 -2.41 19.98 10.13
C PRO A 154 -2.36 20.92 11.34
N GLU A 155 -3.34 20.83 12.23
CA GLU A 155 -3.51 21.69 13.41
C GLU A 155 -2.59 21.31 14.57
N SER A 156 -2.08 20.07 14.57
CA SER A 156 -1.16 19.57 15.59
C SER A 156 0.30 20.00 15.40
N LEU A 157 0.63 20.59 14.25
CA LEU A 157 2.00 20.98 13.90
C LEU A 157 2.30 22.42 14.34
N PRO A 158 3.45 22.67 14.98
CA PRO A 158 3.84 24.02 15.35
C PRO A 158 4.00 24.90 14.11
N ALA A 159 3.71 26.20 14.25
CA ALA A 159 4.00 27.17 13.21
C ALA A 159 5.51 27.20 12.93
N ASP A 160 5.89 27.11 11.66
CA ASP A 160 7.28 27.18 11.21
C ASP A 160 7.39 28.30 10.16
N ASN A 161 8.36 29.20 10.34
CA ASN A 161 8.62 30.33 9.43
C ASN A 161 9.51 29.90 8.26
N ARG A 162 9.37 28.66 7.80
CA ARG A 162 10.14 28.05 6.72
C ARG A 162 9.20 27.37 5.73
N TYR A 163 9.64 27.27 4.49
CA TYR A 163 8.99 26.41 3.51
C TYR A 163 9.15 24.96 3.94
N GLN A 164 8.07 24.20 3.90
CA GLN A 164 8.10 22.78 4.27
C GLN A 164 7.07 21.99 3.47
N ARG A 165 7.37 20.73 3.17
CA ARG A 165 6.36 19.79 2.66
C ARG A 165 5.28 19.56 3.70
N THR A 166 4.08 19.29 3.24
CA THR A 166 3.01 18.81 4.11
C THR A 166 2.92 17.28 4.09
N SER A 167 2.17 16.73 5.02
CA SER A 167 1.71 15.33 4.99
C SER A 167 0.58 15.08 3.96
N MET A 168 0.10 16.12 3.27
CA MET A 168 -1.05 16.07 2.35
C MET A 168 -0.65 15.92 0.88
N ALA A 169 0.65 15.82 0.56
CA ALA A 169 1.09 15.47 -0.78
C ALA A 169 2.34 14.58 -0.79
N ARG A 170 2.50 13.86 -1.90
CA ARG A 170 3.69 13.10 -2.28
C ARG A 170 4.00 13.33 -3.74
N LEU A 171 5.28 13.27 -4.08
CA LEU A 171 5.76 13.34 -5.45
C LEU A 171 6.24 11.96 -5.89
N TYR A 172 5.83 11.54 -7.07
CA TYR A 172 6.33 10.33 -7.72
C TYR A 172 6.83 10.68 -9.13
N GLU A 173 8.01 10.17 -9.48
CA GLU A 173 8.55 10.24 -10.82
C GLU A 173 8.25 8.92 -11.53
N THR A 174 7.46 8.98 -12.59
CA THR A 174 7.11 7.80 -13.39
C THR A 174 8.18 7.57 -14.45
N ARG A 175 8.34 6.32 -14.89
CA ARG A 175 9.15 5.97 -16.06
C ARG A 175 8.34 6.02 -17.35
N PHE A 176 7.05 5.74 -17.26
CA PHE A 176 6.14 5.72 -18.39
C PHE A 176 5.17 6.90 -18.34
N ALA A 177 4.59 7.25 -19.49
CA ALA A 177 3.58 8.32 -19.61
C ALA A 177 2.22 7.91 -18.99
N LEU A 178 2.19 7.66 -17.68
CA LEU A 178 1.00 7.23 -16.93
C LEU A 178 -0.15 8.22 -17.07
N SER A 179 0.11 9.50 -17.39
CA SER A 179 -0.92 10.49 -17.67
C SER A 179 -1.88 10.10 -18.79
N GLY A 180 -1.47 9.23 -19.72
CA GLY A 180 -2.34 8.63 -20.73
C GLY A 180 -3.45 7.79 -20.08
N TRP A 181 -3.06 6.82 -19.25
CA TRP A 181 -4.01 5.98 -18.51
C TRP A 181 -4.81 6.74 -17.46
N LEU A 182 -4.23 7.73 -16.79
CA LEU A 182 -4.94 8.55 -15.80
C LEU A 182 -6.08 9.36 -16.44
N ARG A 183 -5.93 9.76 -17.72
CA ARG A 183 -6.97 10.42 -18.53
C ARG A 183 -7.97 9.43 -19.12
N GLN A 184 -7.51 8.28 -19.60
CA GLN A 184 -8.30 7.25 -20.26
C GLN A 184 -8.27 5.94 -19.47
N LYS A 185 -9.07 5.87 -18.39
CA LYS A 185 -9.07 4.75 -17.44
C LYS A 185 -9.57 3.43 -18.04
N ASP A 186 -10.30 3.49 -19.15
CA ASP A 186 -10.72 2.33 -19.92
C ASP A 186 -9.54 1.62 -20.61
N GLN A 187 -8.43 2.33 -20.86
CA GLN A 187 -7.23 1.81 -21.52
C GLN A 187 -6.19 1.18 -20.58
N LEU A 188 -6.43 1.22 -19.26
CA LEU A 188 -5.53 0.70 -18.22
C LEU A 188 -5.14 -0.75 -18.51
N GLY A 189 -3.85 -1.06 -18.61
CA GLY A 189 -3.35 -2.42 -18.87
C GLY A 189 -3.66 -2.99 -20.26
N LEU A 190 -4.47 -2.32 -21.09
CA LEU A 190 -4.80 -2.75 -22.46
C LEU A 190 -3.85 -2.17 -23.51
N THR A 191 -3.33 -0.98 -23.24
CA THR A 191 -2.42 -0.26 -24.14
C THR A 191 -1.04 -0.16 -23.53
N ARG A 192 0.01 -0.30 -24.34
CA ARG A 192 1.38 0.02 -23.90
C ARG A 192 1.54 1.53 -23.81
N LEU A 193 2.27 2.00 -22.80
CA LEU A 193 2.60 3.41 -22.66
C LEU A 193 4.03 3.67 -23.13
N PRO A 194 4.31 4.80 -23.77
CA PRO A 194 5.67 5.16 -24.12
C PRO A 194 6.50 5.40 -22.87
N GLU A 195 7.78 5.04 -22.92
CA GLU A 195 8.78 5.48 -21.94
C GLU A 195 8.95 7.00 -22.06
N SER A 196 8.53 7.71 -21.03
CA SER A 196 8.59 9.16 -20.93
C SER A 196 8.43 9.50 -19.47
N THR A 197 9.48 10.06 -18.88
CA THR A 197 9.46 10.47 -17.48
C THR A 197 8.42 11.57 -17.25
N GLU A 198 7.52 11.36 -16.29
CA GLU A 198 6.57 12.38 -15.84
C GLU A 198 6.71 12.58 -14.32
N HIS A 199 6.51 13.81 -13.86
CA HIS A 199 6.45 14.11 -12.43
C HIS A 199 4.98 14.24 -12.02
N VAL A 200 4.51 13.29 -11.21
CA VAL A 200 3.13 13.23 -10.74
C VAL A 200 3.09 13.65 -9.27
N LEU A 201 2.40 14.75 -9.00
CA LEU A 201 2.04 15.15 -7.65
C LEU A 201 0.74 14.46 -7.25
N ILE A 202 0.81 13.73 -6.15
CA ILE A 202 -0.30 13.06 -5.48
C ILE A 202 -0.68 13.93 -4.30
N TYR A 203 -1.87 14.50 -4.27
CA TYR A 203 -2.23 15.44 -3.21
C TYR A 203 -3.67 15.28 -2.74
N LEU A 204 -3.90 15.63 -1.48
CA LEU A 204 -5.23 15.70 -0.87
C LEU A 204 -5.73 17.15 -0.89
N PRO A 205 -6.84 17.44 -1.60
CA PRO A 205 -7.43 18.78 -1.57
C PRO A 205 -7.94 19.18 -0.18
N THR A 206 -8.48 18.21 0.57
CA THR A 206 -8.91 18.33 1.97
C THR A 206 -8.74 16.96 2.64
N LEU A 207 -8.78 16.89 3.97
CA LEU A 207 -8.71 15.61 4.71
C LEU A 207 -9.89 14.68 4.43
N GLN A 208 -11.03 15.22 4.01
CA GLN A 208 -12.25 14.46 3.70
C GLN A 208 -12.35 14.09 2.21
N ALA A 209 -11.52 14.68 1.35
CA ALA A 209 -11.52 14.39 -0.08
C ALA A 209 -10.64 13.19 -0.44
N ARG A 210 -10.92 12.57 -1.60
CA ARG A 210 -9.97 11.63 -2.21
C ARG A 210 -8.75 12.38 -2.75
N HIS A 211 -7.60 11.71 -2.77
CA HIS A 211 -6.41 12.24 -3.39
C HIS A 211 -6.63 12.44 -4.90
N LYS A 212 -5.83 13.33 -5.47
CA LYS A 212 -5.80 13.63 -6.91
C LYS A 212 -4.38 13.46 -7.42
N PHE A 213 -4.27 13.08 -8.68
CA PHE A 213 -3.03 13.07 -9.44
C PHE A 213 -2.99 14.31 -10.33
N THR A 214 -1.88 15.03 -10.32
CA THR A 214 -1.63 16.11 -11.28
C THR A 214 -0.21 16.05 -11.78
N LEU A 215 -0.01 16.33 -13.07
CA LEU A 215 1.32 16.53 -13.61
C LEU A 215 1.86 17.88 -13.11
N ILE A 216 3.14 17.88 -12.76
CA ILE A 216 3.91 19.09 -12.49
C ILE A 216 5.15 19.10 -13.37
N ASN A 217 5.71 20.27 -13.64
CA ASN A 217 6.95 20.36 -14.41
C ASN A 217 8.16 19.97 -13.55
N ALA A 218 9.29 19.69 -14.21
CA ALA A 218 10.53 19.29 -13.54
C ALA A 218 11.03 20.32 -12.52
N GLN A 219 10.83 21.62 -12.78
CA GLN A 219 11.20 22.68 -11.85
C GLN A 219 10.38 22.63 -10.55
N ALA A 220 9.06 22.45 -10.64
CA ALA A 220 8.21 22.29 -9.45
C ALA A 220 8.53 21.02 -8.68
N ALA A 221 8.84 19.93 -9.38
CA ALA A 221 9.32 18.68 -8.78
C ALA A 221 10.63 18.90 -8.01
N ARG A 222 11.58 19.63 -8.60
CA ARG A 222 12.84 20.01 -7.96
C ARG A 222 12.62 20.87 -6.71
N LEU A 223 11.77 21.90 -6.81
CA LEU A 223 11.40 22.76 -5.68
C LEU A 223 10.82 21.94 -4.51
N TYR A 224 9.86 21.07 -4.80
CA TYR A 224 9.29 20.16 -3.81
C TYR A 224 10.39 19.26 -3.22
N ASN A 225 11.29 18.74 -4.04
CA ASN A 225 12.38 17.88 -3.60
C ASN A 225 13.36 18.57 -2.63
N CYS A 226 13.71 19.83 -2.86
CA CYS A 226 14.54 20.63 -1.94
C CYS A 226 13.93 20.82 -0.53
N LEU A 227 12.62 20.59 -0.39
CA LEU A 227 11.88 20.73 0.87
C LEU A 227 11.74 19.42 1.65
N GLU A 228 12.59 18.42 1.40
CA GLU A 228 12.66 17.20 2.24
C GLU A 228 12.88 17.54 3.72
N GLN A 229 13.64 18.61 3.97
CA GLN A 229 13.75 19.28 5.26
C GLN A 229 13.21 20.72 5.14
N PRO A 230 12.60 21.29 6.20
CA PRO A 230 12.13 22.67 6.16
C PRO A 230 13.25 23.66 5.85
N GLN A 231 13.03 24.55 4.87
CA GLN A 231 14.01 25.51 4.37
C GLN A 231 13.58 26.97 4.59
N SER A 232 14.52 27.82 4.99
CA SER A 232 14.32 29.27 4.86
C SER A 232 14.26 29.66 3.38
N ALA A 233 13.72 30.84 3.08
CA ALA A 233 13.73 31.35 1.71
C ALA A 233 15.15 31.36 1.11
N ALA A 234 16.11 31.92 1.84
CA ALA A 234 17.51 31.96 1.41
C ALA A 234 18.10 30.55 1.21
N GLY A 235 17.82 29.61 2.13
CA GLY A 235 18.30 28.22 2.03
C GLY A 235 17.73 27.49 0.81
N LEU A 236 16.42 27.61 0.58
CA LEU A 236 15.75 27.05 -0.58
C LEU A 236 16.36 27.59 -1.88
N PHE A 237 16.56 28.91 -1.97
CA PHE A 237 17.13 29.51 -3.17
C PHE A 237 18.58 29.13 -3.39
N MET A 238 19.40 28.95 -2.35
CA MET A 238 20.74 28.39 -2.53
C MET A 238 20.73 26.96 -3.09
N LEU A 239 19.80 26.11 -2.62
CA LEU A 239 19.68 24.73 -3.09
C LEU A 239 19.22 24.63 -4.56
N ILE A 240 18.38 25.56 -5.01
CA ILE A 240 17.92 25.64 -6.40
C ILE A 240 19.03 26.19 -7.32
N ASN A 241 19.83 27.11 -6.80
CA ASN A 241 20.82 27.88 -7.55
C ASN A 241 22.26 27.38 -7.35
N SER A 242 22.46 26.16 -6.84
CA SER A 242 23.80 25.59 -6.62
C SER A 242 24.67 25.53 -7.88
N ASP A 243 24.08 25.69 -9.08
CA ASP A 243 24.76 25.78 -10.38
C ASP A 243 24.75 27.19 -11.02
N SER A 244 24.07 28.19 -10.44
CA SER A 244 24.01 29.56 -11.00
C SER A 244 23.57 30.59 -9.96
N ALA A 245 24.34 31.65 -9.73
CA ALA A 245 24.08 32.73 -8.77
C ALA A 245 22.92 33.68 -9.18
N SER A 246 21.75 33.15 -9.52
CA SER A 246 20.54 33.91 -9.83
C SER A 246 19.65 34.08 -8.60
N VAL A 247 19.14 35.30 -8.40
CA VAL A 247 17.98 35.57 -7.54
C VAL A 247 16.81 34.70 -8.02
N PRO A 248 15.95 34.16 -7.14
CA PRO A 248 14.75 33.43 -7.56
C PRO A 248 13.97 34.21 -8.61
N GLY A 249 13.71 33.55 -9.73
CA GLY A 249 12.84 34.12 -10.74
C GLY A 249 11.41 34.24 -10.18
N SER A 250 10.65 35.22 -10.67
CA SER A 250 9.20 35.31 -10.41
C SER A 250 8.45 34.00 -10.74
N ALA A 251 9.00 33.20 -11.66
CA ALA A 251 8.51 31.88 -12.02
C ALA A 251 8.61 30.86 -10.86
N ASP A 252 9.69 30.86 -10.07
CA ASP A 252 9.85 29.91 -8.95
C ASP A 252 8.88 30.22 -7.81
N LEU A 253 8.65 31.51 -7.54
CA LEU A 253 7.64 31.95 -6.56
C LEU A 253 6.22 31.51 -6.99
N ALA A 254 5.88 31.69 -8.27
CA ALA A 254 4.59 31.23 -8.80
C ALA A 254 4.43 29.70 -8.70
N LEU A 255 5.51 28.93 -8.86
CA LEU A 255 5.49 27.48 -8.66
C LEU A 255 5.29 27.11 -7.18
N LEU A 256 5.93 27.83 -6.24
CA LEU A 256 5.70 27.65 -4.81
C LEU A 256 4.25 27.99 -4.43
N ASP A 257 3.69 29.07 -4.98
CA ASP A 257 2.26 29.39 -4.83
C ASP A 257 1.37 28.25 -5.32
N ARG A 258 1.71 27.65 -6.46
CA ARG A 258 0.95 26.55 -7.02
C ARG A 258 1.05 25.28 -6.16
N LEU A 259 2.23 24.96 -5.64
CA LEU A 259 2.43 23.83 -4.74
C LEU A 259 1.66 24.01 -3.42
N GLU A 260 1.63 25.24 -2.89
CA GLU A 260 0.83 25.57 -1.70
C GLU A 260 -0.68 25.40 -1.96
N GLN A 261 -1.19 25.88 -3.10
CA GLN A 261 -2.60 25.69 -3.50
C GLN A 261 -3.00 24.21 -3.63
N LEU A 262 -2.03 23.33 -3.88
CA LEU A 262 -2.22 21.88 -3.96
C LEU A 262 -1.97 21.20 -2.60
N ASN A 263 -1.88 21.97 -1.52
CA ASN A 263 -1.51 21.51 -0.17
C ASN A 263 -0.19 20.75 -0.14
N ALA A 264 0.70 20.88 -1.13
CA ALA A 264 1.94 20.12 -1.16
C ALA A 264 3.01 20.70 -0.24
N ILE A 265 2.97 22.02 -0.03
CA ILE A 265 3.88 22.74 0.86
C ILE A 265 3.10 23.72 1.73
N ARG A 266 3.72 24.15 2.82
CA ARG A 266 3.36 25.35 3.58
C ARG A 266 4.44 26.40 3.36
N LYS A 267 4.02 27.66 3.26
CA LYS A 267 4.92 28.80 3.23
C LYS A 267 5.15 29.37 4.64
N PRO A 268 6.25 30.11 4.85
CA PRO A 268 6.39 30.97 6.01
C PRO A 268 5.20 31.95 6.10
N LEU A 269 4.68 32.12 7.33
CA LEU A 269 3.68 33.14 7.67
C LEU A 269 4.29 34.56 7.68
#